data_AF-A0A2K3E029-F1
#
_entry.id   AF-A0A2K3E029-F1
#
_cell.length_a   1.000
_cell.length_b   1.000
_cell.length_c   1.000
_cell.angle_alpha   90.00
_cell.angle_beta   90.00
_cell.angle_gamma   90.00
#
_symmetry.space_group_name_H-M   'P 1'
#
loop_
_entity.id
_entity.type
_entity.pdbx_description
1 polymer ?
#
loop_
_entity_poly.entity_id
_entity_poly.type
_entity_poly.pdbx_seq_one_letter_code
_entity_poly.pdbx_strand_id
1 'polypeptide(L)'
;MPWASCCRPHGVRVFGAILAVVLFLEPGLASSGDRSWVFQSCLAHCSSSGCTRLPHVPVSEQQALGIYSCPAACASALQAGHKQPGMPGASPVPLPLRLFRWSCEDDCKYHCMEAVEAWKARAGGQQEHGGSPQLQRLPVEKYHGKWPFRRVAGMQELLSVLASLANLAAHAVCLARLRARAGRGVSRVPSLPPSAGMAATRSPGGVGTGGLDGALCRLPYPFLGLWTAYSALHLNAWLWSALFHCRDTRTTERLDYCSAVAVVAAGLAAAMARPLWGRTRRRRVAAVTAVAGVVAGLIAHLRYMLTVKFDYGWNMQVCVAASVATALIWLVWVWAVRHPARSRMTAFLLLAHAAMLLEVLDFPPPTASGRLLDAHAAWHWATVPLTALFYSWLQADADWCQAGLAQGGQGGADGGEAGARGGDAGAVGRMLEAAKHKAV
;
A
#
# COMPACT_ATOMS: atom_id res chain seq x y z
N MET A 1 40.53 -18.05 -48.74
CA MET A 1 40.07 -18.90 -47.62
C MET A 1 39.62 -18.01 -46.47
N PRO A 2 38.64 -18.46 -45.68
CA PRO A 2 37.62 -17.63 -45.01
C PRO A 2 37.82 -17.57 -43.48
N TRP A 3 36.70 -17.41 -42.74
CA TRP A 3 36.49 -17.45 -41.27
C TRP A 3 36.41 -16.07 -40.61
N ALA A 4 35.25 -15.43 -40.46
CA ALA A 4 33.97 -15.81 -39.84
C ALA A 4 33.77 -15.01 -38.54
N SER A 5 32.77 -14.13 -38.60
CA SER A 5 32.04 -13.54 -37.49
C SER A 5 31.64 -14.60 -36.46
N CYS A 6 31.98 -14.42 -35.18
CA CYS A 6 31.22 -15.06 -34.09
C CYS A 6 31.45 -14.36 -32.75
N CYS A 7 30.40 -14.33 -31.92
CA CYS A 7 30.32 -13.80 -30.54
C CYS A 7 29.83 -12.36 -30.37
N ARG A 8 28.56 -12.13 -30.74
CA ARG A 8 27.68 -11.23 -29.96
C ARG A 8 27.25 -11.94 -28.66
N PRO A 9 27.07 -11.23 -27.53
CA PRO A 9 26.56 -11.83 -26.30
C PRO A 9 25.04 -12.06 -26.42
N HIS A 10 24.65 -13.19 -26.99
CA HIS A 10 23.25 -13.65 -26.99
C HIS A 10 22.85 -14.42 -25.72
N GLY A 11 23.78 -14.63 -24.78
CA GLY A 11 23.55 -15.48 -23.60
C GLY A 11 22.76 -14.86 -22.43
N VAL A 12 22.66 -13.53 -22.33
CA VAL A 12 22.04 -12.88 -21.14
C VAL A 12 20.52 -12.70 -21.30
N ARG A 13 19.99 -12.72 -22.53
CA ARG A 13 18.55 -12.52 -22.79
C ARG A 13 17.73 -13.80 -22.75
N VAL A 14 18.36 -14.96 -22.94
CA VAL A 14 17.66 -16.25 -22.93
C VAL A 14 17.49 -16.76 -21.49
N PHE A 15 18.49 -16.56 -20.61
CA PHE A 15 18.39 -16.97 -19.21
C PHE A 15 17.35 -16.17 -18.42
N GLY A 16 17.21 -14.86 -18.70
CA GLY A 16 16.16 -14.02 -18.11
C GLY A 16 14.74 -14.36 -18.62
N ALA A 17 14.62 -14.79 -19.88
CA ALA A 17 13.35 -15.23 -20.45
C ALA A 17 12.91 -16.62 -19.94
N ILE A 18 13.85 -17.54 -19.71
CA ILE A 18 13.55 -18.87 -19.15
C ILE A 18 13.19 -18.78 -17.66
N LEU A 19 13.88 -17.93 -16.87
CA LEU A 19 13.50 -17.68 -15.48
C LEU A 19 12.14 -16.99 -15.36
N ALA A 20 11.81 -16.07 -16.27
CA ALA A 20 10.48 -15.49 -16.37
C ALA A 20 9.43 -16.57 -16.70
N VAL A 21 9.66 -17.41 -17.72
CA VAL A 21 8.70 -18.46 -18.11
C VAL A 21 8.50 -19.53 -17.01
N VAL A 22 9.51 -19.83 -16.21
CA VAL A 22 9.37 -20.74 -15.03
C VAL A 22 8.61 -20.06 -13.89
N LEU A 23 8.70 -18.73 -13.72
CA LEU A 23 7.86 -17.96 -12.78
C LEU A 23 6.43 -17.70 -13.30
N PHE A 24 6.17 -17.92 -14.59
CA PHE A 24 4.85 -17.73 -15.23
C PHE A 24 4.09 -19.05 -15.49
N LEU A 25 4.65 -20.20 -15.10
CA LEU A 25 4.04 -21.52 -15.22
C LEU A 25 3.86 -22.17 -13.84
N GLU A 26 3.30 -21.46 -12.87
CA GLU A 26 2.53 -22.15 -11.84
C GLU A 26 1.08 -22.23 -12.31
N PRO A 27 0.57 -23.43 -12.65
CA PRO A 27 -0.87 -23.60 -12.68
C PRO A 27 -1.43 -23.10 -11.34
N GLY A 28 -2.56 -22.42 -11.38
CA GLY A 28 -3.29 -21.99 -10.17
C GLY A 28 -3.74 -23.22 -9.39
N LEU A 29 -2.81 -23.86 -8.70
CA LEU A 29 -3.08 -24.97 -7.83
C LEU A 29 -3.84 -24.39 -6.65
N ALA A 30 -4.94 -25.04 -6.27
CA ALA A 30 -5.59 -24.78 -5.00
C ALA A 30 -4.54 -24.80 -3.89
N SER A 31 -4.71 -23.99 -2.84
CA SER A 31 -3.71 -23.84 -1.79
C SER A 31 -3.39 -25.20 -1.18
N SER A 32 -2.21 -25.39 -0.59
CA SER A 32 -1.84 -26.72 -0.06
C SER A 32 -2.84 -27.22 0.98
N GLY A 33 -3.41 -26.33 1.79
CA GLY A 33 -4.50 -26.62 2.72
C GLY A 33 -5.80 -27.04 2.01
N ASP A 34 -6.12 -26.44 0.86
CA ASP A 34 -7.29 -26.83 0.05
C ASP A 34 -7.15 -28.24 -0.51
N ARG A 35 -5.92 -28.68 -0.81
CA ARG A 35 -5.65 -30.03 -1.33
C ARG A 35 -5.59 -31.10 -0.25
N SER A 36 -5.60 -30.70 1.02
CA SER A 36 -5.53 -31.63 2.15
C SER A 36 -6.77 -32.50 2.21
N TRP A 37 -6.58 -33.82 2.23
CA TRP A 37 -7.68 -34.77 2.38
C TRP A 37 -8.45 -34.52 3.68
N VAL A 38 -7.75 -34.15 4.76
CA VAL A 38 -8.36 -33.88 6.07
C VAL A 38 -9.33 -32.69 5.97
N PHE A 39 -8.91 -31.63 5.29
CA PHE A 39 -9.74 -30.44 5.08
C PHE A 39 -10.95 -30.75 4.19
N GLN A 40 -10.73 -31.44 3.05
CA GLN A 40 -11.80 -31.82 2.12
C GLN A 40 -12.83 -32.76 2.75
N SER A 41 -12.39 -33.75 3.53
CA SER A 41 -13.29 -34.65 4.25
C SER A 41 -14.13 -33.90 5.30
N CYS A 42 -13.51 -32.98 6.05
CA CYS A 42 -14.25 -32.13 6.99
C CYS A 42 -15.30 -31.27 6.28
N LEU A 43 -14.90 -30.60 5.18
CA LEU A 43 -15.77 -29.70 4.43
C LEU A 43 -16.97 -30.45 3.83
N ALA A 44 -16.74 -31.62 3.22
CA ALA A 44 -17.80 -32.46 2.67
C ALA A 44 -18.80 -32.91 3.76
N HIS A 45 -18.31 -33.27 4.95
CA HIS A 45 -19.17 -33.64 6.07
C HIS A 45 -19.98 -32.46 6.61
N CYS A 46 -19.34 -31.31 6.82
CA CYS A 46 -19.99 -30.11 7.33
C CYS A 46 -21.11 -29.63 6.37
N SER A 47 -20.80 -29.54 5.08
CA SER A 47 -21.76 -29.08 4.06
C SER A 47 -22.93 -30.05 3.85
N SER A 48 -22.69 -31.37 3.88
CA SER A 48 -23.78 -32.37 3.74
C SER A 48 -24.75 -32.40 4.92
N SER A 49 -24.33 -31.92 6.09
CA SER A 49 -25.19 -31.76 7.27
C SER A 49 -26.04 -30.47 7.27
N GLY A 50 -26.01 -29.67 6.20
CA GLY A 50 -26.65 -28.35 6.17
C GLY A 50 -26.04 -27.36 7.18
N CYS A 51 -24.75 -27.53 7.49
CA CYS A 51 -23.99 -26.78 8.50
C CYS A 51 -24.59 -26.81 9.90
N THR A 52 -25.42 -27.81 10.19
CA THR A 52 -25.98 -28.02 11.53
C THR A 52 -25.01 -28.72 12.47
N ARG A 53 -23.85 -29.20 12.00
CA ARG A 53 -22.81 -29.86 12.79
C ARG A 53 -21.48 -29.12 12.69
N LEU A 54 -21.36 -27.98 13.39
CA LEU A 54 -20.12 -27.20 13.44
C LEU A 54 -19.13 -27.75 14.49
N PRO A 55 -17.83 -27.87 14.14
CA PRO A 55 -16.83 -28.35 15.07
C PRO A 55 -16.44 -27.44 16.22
N HIS A 56 -16.69 -27.84 17.48
CA HIS A 56 -16.01 -27.26 18.65
C HIS A 56 -15.72 -28.33 19.72
N VAL A 57 -14.55 -28.26 20.39
CA VAL A 57 -13.97 -29.34 21.25
C VAL A 57 -13.60 -28.84 22.65
N PRO A 58 -13.73 -29.71 23.69
CA PRO A 58 -12.58 -30.07 24.54
C PRO A 58 -12.37 -31.60 24.73
N VAL A 59 -11.22 -31.98 25.32
CA VAL A 59 -10.38 -33.15 24.98
C VAL A 59 -10.55 -34.42 25.85
N SER A 60 -11.18 -34.36 27.02
CA SER A 60 -11.01 -35.41 28.05
C SER A 60 -11.83 -36.71 27.87
N GLU A 61 -12.74 -36.80 26.90
CA GLU A 61 -13.68 -37.94 26.73
C GLU A 61 -13.50 -38.64 25.37
N GLN A 62 -12.33 -38.50 24.75
CA GLN A 62 -12.05 -38.89 23.36
C GLN A 62 -11.43 -40.29 23.19
N GLN A 63 -11.19 -41.04 24.28
CA GLN A 63 -10.37 -42.26 24.25
C GLN A 63 -11.14 -43.60 24.27
N ALA A 64 -12.47 -43.63 24.41
CA ALA A 64 -13.19 -44.88 24.70
C ALA A 64 -13.76 -45.66 23.49
N LEU A 65 -13.70 -45.15 22.25
CA LEU A 65 -14.47 -45.74 21.11
C LEU A 65 -13.71 -46.08 19.82
N GLY A 66 -12.38 -45.90 19.74
CA GLY A 66 -11.56 -46.56 18.71
C GLY A 66 -11.95 -46.35 17.23
N ILE A 67 -12.50 -45.20 16.84
CA ILE A 67 -12.85 -44.88 15.45
C ILE A 67 -11.75 -44.01 14.82
N TYR A 68 -11.05 -44.57 13.82
CA TYR A 68 -10.25 -43.84 12.83
C TYR A 68 -11.16 -43.16 11.81
N SER A 69 -11.74 -42.01 12.18
CA SER A 69 -12.52 -41.12 11.31
C SER A 69 -12.54 -39.77 12.02
N CYS A 70 -12.34 -38.66 11.29
CA CYS A 70 -12.11 -37.29 11.78
C CYS A 70 -12.56 -37.05 13.25
N PRO A 71 -11.67 -36.67 14.20
CA PRO A 71 -11.94 -36.78 15.64
C PRO A 71 -13.27 -36.15 16.05
N ALA A 72 -13.94 -36.74 17.06
CA ALA A 72 -15.22 -36.34 17.69
C ALA A 72 -15.30 -34.89 18.22
N ALA A 73 -14.25 -34.11 17.99
CA ALA A 73 -14.14 -32.66 18.05
C ALA A 73 -15.24 -31.88 17.32
N CYS A 74 -16.01 -32.54 16.44
CA CYS A 74 -16.91 -31.83 15.57
C CYS A 74 -18.38 -31.68 16.07
N ALA A 75 -18.79 -32.41 17.12
CA ALA A 75 -20.23 -32.68 17.31
C ALA A 75 -20.90 -32.06 18.55
N SER A 76 -20.19 -31.75 19.64
CA SER A 76 -20.82 -31.38 20.93
C SER A 76 -20.94 -29.87 21.20
N ALA A 77 -20.64 -29.03 20.21
CA ALA A 77 -20.88 -27.58 20.26
C ALA A 77 -22.36 -27.19 20.12
N LEU A 78 -23.20 -28.10 19.63
CA LEU A 78 -24.62 -27.84 19.39
C LEU A 78 -25.48 -27.83 20.65
N GLN A 79 -25.01 -28.38 21.76
CA GLN A 79 -25.88 -28.60 22.90
C GLN A 79 -25.93 -27.44 23.92
N ALA A 80 -25.07 -26.42 23.80
CA ALA A 80 -24.98 -25.36 24.83
C ALA A 80 -25.11 -23.90 24.32
N GLY A 81 -25.57 -23.67 23.10
CA GLY A 81 -25.75 -22.29 22.62
C GLY A 81 -26.64 -22.18 21.38
N HIS A 82 -27.94 -21.99 21.61
CA HIS A 82 -29.03 -21.78 20.66
C HIS A 82 -29.91 -23.00 20.36
N LYS A 83 -31.21 -22.68 20.27
CA LYS A 83 -32.37 -23.57 20.25
C LYS A 83 -32.27 -24.69 19.21
N GLN A 84 -32.78 -25.85 19.61
CA GLN A 84 -32.92 -27.11 18.88
C GLN A 84 -33.17 -26.94 17.35
N PRO A 85 -32.55 -27.79 16.50
CA PRO A 85 -32.87 -27.86 15.08
C PRO A 85 -34.32 -28.36 14.90
N GLY A 86 -35.14 -27.59 14.17
CA GLY A 86 -36.54 -27.95 13.89
C GLY A 86 -37.57 -26.84 14.11
N MET A 87 -37.18 -25.68 14.65
CA MET A 87 -38.07 -24.50 14.66
C MET A 87 -37.98 -23.73 13.33
N PRO A 88 -39.11 -23.46 12.64
CA PRO A 88 -39.11 -22.58 11.48
C PRO A 88 -38.54 -21.20 11.87
N GLY A 89 -37.40 -20.82 11.26
CA GLY A 89 -36.75 -19.52 11.48
C GLY A 89 -35.41 -19.53 12.26
N ALA A 90 -34.93 -20.67 12.76
CA ALA A 90 -33.59 -20.77 13.36
C ALA A 90 -32.51 -20.84 12.25
N SER A 91 -31.61 -19.84 12.20
CA SER A 91 -30.48 -19.85 11.26
C SER A 91 -29.28 -20.58 11.87
N PRO A 92 -28.58 -21.45 11.13
CA PRO A 92 -27.40 -22.17 11.63
C PRO A 92 -26.20 -21.25 11.92
N VAL A 93 -26.24 -19.99 11.45
CA VAL A 93 -25.16 -19.02 11.60
C VAL A 93 -25.53 -17.95 12.66
N PRO A 94 -24.65 -17.66 13.64
CA PRO A 94 -24.84 -16.61 14.65
C PRO A 94 -25.19 -15.23 14.06
N LEU A 95 -25.94 -14.41 14.80
CA LEU A 95 -26.38 -13.07 14.35
C LEU A 95 -25.23 -12.16 13.86
N PRO A 96 -24.08 -12.04 14.55
CA PRO A 96 -22.97 -11.22 14.07
C PRO A 96 -22.49 -11.66 12.68
N LEU A 97 -22.43 -12.98 12.44
CA LEU A 97 -22.02 -13.54 11.16
C LEU A 97 -23.08 -13.32 10.07
N ARG A 98 -24.37 -13.37 10.42
CA ARG A 98 -25.46 -13.01 9.48
C ARG A 98 -25.44 -11.54 9.08
N LEU A 99 -25.10 -10.63 10.00
CA LEU A 99 -24.96 -9.20 9.71
C LEU A 99 -23.87 -8.96 8.63
N PHE A 100 -22.79 -9.74 8.68
CA PHE A 100 -21.73 -9.74 7.65
C PHE A 100 -22.00 -10.68 6.47
N ARG A 101 -23.21 -11.23 6.34
CA ARG A 101 -23.61 -12.14 5.25
C ARG A 101 -22.68 -13.33 5.08
N TRP A 102 -22.22 -13.91 6.18
CA TRP A 102 -21.55 -15.21 6.16
C TRP A 102 -22.58 -16.30 5.83
N SER A 103 -22.27 -17.11 4.83
CA SER A 103 -23.10 -18.27 4.48
C SER A 103 -22.75 -19.48 5.35
N CYS A 104 -23.65 -20.45 5.35
CA CYS A 104 -23.44 -21.81 5.87
C CYS A 104 -22.11 -22.39 5.35
N GLU A 105 -21.87 -22.31 4.04
CA GLU A 105 -20.67 -22.85 3.40
C GLU A 105 -19.39 -22.14 3.86
N ASP A 106 -19.43 -20.81 3.99
CA ASP A 106 -18.29 -20.05 4.48
C ASP A 106 -17.92 -20.41 5.92
N ASP A 107 -18.94 -20.71 6.74
CA ASP A 107 -18.75 -21.14 8.12
C ASP A 107 -18.09 -22.52 8.17
N CYS A 108 -18.54 -23.48 7.36
CA CYS A 108 -17.90 -24.78 7.24
C CYS A 108 -16.43 -24.67 6.83
N LYS A 109 -16.11 -23.84 5.82
CA LYS A 109 -14.72 -23.60 5.40
C LYS A 109 -13.87 -23.08 6.55
N TYR A 110 -14.38 -22.10 7.29
CA TYR A 110 -13.68 -21.55 8.45
C TYR A 110 -13.42 -22.58 9.54
N HIS A 111 -14.47 -23.31 9.97
CA HIS A 111 -14.34 -24.25 11.08
C HIS A 111 -13.46 -25.45 10.72
N CYS A 112 -13.52 -25.94 9.48
CA CYS A 112 -12.64 -27.01 9.02
C CYS A 112 -11.18 -26.57 8.94
N MET A 113 -10.92 -25.36 8.45
CA MET A 113 -9.57 -24.77 8.43
C MET A 113 -9.02 -24.63 9.86
N GLU A 114 -9.79 -24.06 10.79
CA GLU A 114 -9.38 -23.92 12.20
C GLU A 114 -9.19 -25.27 12.89
N ALA A 115 -10.01 -26.28 12.58
CA ALA A 115 -9.89 -27.62 13.13
C ALA A 115 -8.61 -28.33 12.65
N VAL A 116 -8.28 -28.22 11.36
CA VAL A 116 -7.06 -28.80 10.78
C VAL A 116 -5.82 -28.13 11.37
N GLU A 117 -5.79 -26.79 11.46
CA GLU A 117 -4.65 -26.07 12.03
C GLU A 117 -4.50 -26.32 13.53
N ALA A 118 -5.60 -26.47 14.27
CA ALA A 118 -5.57 -26.91 15.66
C ALA A 118 -5.11 -28.36 15.82
N TRP A 119 -5.42 -29.25 14.87
CA TRP A 119 -4.90 -30.61 14.84
C TRP A 119 -3.39 -30.60 14.55
N LYS A 120 -2.91 -29.88 13.53
CA LYS A 120 -1.47 -29.75 13.21
C LYS A 120 -0.65 -29.21 14.38
N ALA A 121 -1.18 -28.20 15.08
CA ALA A 121 -0.54 -27.63 16.26
C ALA A 121 -0.41 -28.64 17.42
N ARG A 122 -1.33 -29.62 17.52
CA ARG A 122 -1.33 -30.68 18.55
C ARG A 122 -0.57 -31.94 18.13
N ALA A 123 -0.71 -32.34 16.86
CA ALA A 123 -0.10 -33.53 16.26
C ALA A 123 1.43 -33.41 16.13
N GLY A 124 1.99 -32.20 16.17
CA GLY A 124 3.43 -31.97 16.34
C GLY A 124 4.03 -32.52 17.65
N GLY A 125 3.27 -33.31 18.45
CA GLY A 125 3.71 -34.06 19.62
C GLY A 125 3.35 -35.56 19.62
N GLN A 126 2.79 -36.14 18.56
CA GLN A 126 2.47 -37.57 18.48
C GLN A 126 2.83 -38.15 17.11
N GLN A 127 4.12 -38.42 16.89
CA GLN A 127 4.55 -39.37 15.87
C GLN A 127 5.06 -40.61 16.62
N GLU A 128 4.17 -41.59 16.85
CA GLU A 128 4.55 -42.90 17.38
C GLU A 128 5.27 -43.71 16.29
N HIS A 129 6.53 -43.40 16.02
CA HIS A 129 7.44 -44.31 15.32
C HIS A 129 8.82 -44.23 15.98
N GLY A 130 9.01 -45.03 17.05
CA GLY A 130 10.28 -45.68 17.43
C GLY A 130 11.60 -44.91 17.36
N GLY A 131 11.62 -43.58 17.50
CA GLY A 131 12.82 -42.76 17.44
C GLY A 131 12.59 -41.41 18.10
N SER A 132 13.65 -40.83 18.69
CA SER A 132 13.64 -39.65 19.55
C SER A 132 12.61 -38.56 19.16
N PRO A 133 11.86 -38.00 20.13
CA PRO A 133 10.80 -37.04 19.84
C PRO A 133 11.40 -35.72 19.34
N GLN A 134 11.52 -35.56 18.03
CA GLN A 134 11.62 -34.24 17.44
C GLN A 134 10.21 -33.66 17.36
N LEU A 135 9.96 -32.63 18.15
CA LEU A 135 8.74 -31.83 18.16
C LEU A 135 8.60 -31.08 16.81
N GLN A 136 8.26 -31.78 15.74
CA GLN A 136 8.13 -31.17 14.42
C GLN A 136 6.72 -30.59 14.30
N ARG A 137 6.58 -29.31 14.70
CA ARG A 137 5.38 -28.52 14.40
C ARG A 137 5.18 -28.51 12.89
N LEU A 138 4.05 -29.04 12.42
CA LEU A 138 3.68 -28.97 11.01
C LEU A 138 3.48 -27.50 10.61
N PRO A 139 3.96 -27.08 9.43
CA PRO A 139 3.83 -25.70 8.98
C PRO A 139 2.35 -25.34 8.77
N VAL A 140 2.02 -24.08 9.05
CA VAL A 140 0.71 -23.50 8.77
C VAL A 140 0.51 -23.45 7.26
N GLU A 141 -0.68 -23.79 6.79
CA GLU A 141 -1.01 -23.79 5.36
C GLU A 141 -2.03 -22.72 5.00
N LYS A 142 -2.04 -22.31 3.73
CA LYS A 142 -3.08 -21.45 3.17
C LYS A 142 -4.31 -22.26 2.79
N TYR A 143 -5.47 -21.64 2.94
CA TYR A 143 -6.79 -22.14 2.55
C TYR A 143 -7.45 -21.08 1.69
N HIS A 144 -7.92 -21.45 0.50
CA HIS A 144 -8.50 -20.56 -0.48
C HIS A 144 -7.65 -19.30 -0.74
N GLY A 145 -6.32 -19.46 -0.77
CA GLY A 145 -5.34 -18.41 -1.03
C GLY A 145 -4.99 -17.55 0.20
N LYS A 146 -5.58 -17.81 1.36
CA LYS A 146 -5.44 -16.99 2.57
C LYS A 146 -4.87 -17.76 3.75
N TRP A 147 -4.22 -17.01 4.64
CA TRP A 147 -3.77 -17.55 5.93
C TRP A 147 -4.95 -17.81 6.88
N PRO A 148 -4.82 -18.79 7.80
CA PRO A 148 -5.89 -19.13 8.72
C PRO A 148 -5.97 -18.11 9.86
N PHE A 149 -6.86 -17.13 9.73
CA PHE A 149 -7.12 -16.12 10.75
C PHE A 149 -8.23 -16.54 11.71
N ARG A 150 -8.12 -16.09 12.96
CA ARG A 150 -9.26 -16.13 13.88
C ARG A 150 -10.23 -14.99 13.60
N ARG A 151 -11.50 -15.33 13.36
CA ARG A 151 -12.58 -14.34 13.21
C ARG A 151 -12.90 -13.68 14.55
N VAL A 152 -13.06 -12.36 14.55
CA VAL A 152 -13.45 -11.59 15.74
C VAL A 152 -14.66 -10.73 15.41
N ALA A 153 -15.75 -10.86 16.18
CA ALA A 153 -17.01 -10.16 15.94
C ALA A 153 -17.54 -10.28 14.50
N GLY A 154 -17.22 -11.37 13.81
CA GLY A 154 -17.59 -11.62 12.42
C GLY A 154 -16.67 -10.98 11.36
N MET A 155 -15.65 -10.22 11.77
CA MET A 155 -14.59 -9.76 10.88
C MET A 155 -13.59 -10.88 10.62
N GLN A 156 -13.17 -11.01 9.36
CA GLN A 156 -12.20 -12.02 8.94
C GLN A 156 -10.79 -11.72 9.46
N GLU A 157 -10.33 -10.47 9.33
CA GLU A 157 -8.95 -10.06 9.59
C GLU A 157 -8.93 -8.78 10.44
N LEU A 158 -9.23 -8.90 11.74
CA LEU A 158 -9.44 -7.75 12.63
C LEU A 158 -8.31 -6.71 12.59
N LEU A 159 -7.05 -7.15 12.65
CA LEU A 159 -5.93 -6.20 12.70
C LEU A 159 -5.71 -5.49 11.36
N SER A 160 -5.96 -6.15 10.23
CA SER A 160 -5.99 -5.50 8.92
C SER A 160 -7.11 -4.45 8.88
N VAL A 161 -8.33 -4.77 9.34
CA VAL A 161 -9.45 -3.80 9.41
C VAL A 161 -9.06 -2.55 10.21
N LEU A 162 -8.52 -2.74 11.42
CA LEU A 162 -8.13 -1.63 12.28
C LEU A 162 -7.02 -0.78 11.66
N ALA A 163 -6.02 -1.43 11.05
CA ALA A 163 -4.92 -0.74 10.39
C ALA A 163 -5.36 0.02 9.13
N SER A 164 -6.27 -0.53 8.32
CA SER A 164 -6.86 0.18 7.18
C SER A 164 -7.66 1.41 7.64
N LEU A 165 -8.47 1.29 8.70
CA LEU A 165 -9.18 2.43 9.29
C LEU A 165 -8.22 3.48 9.86
N ALA A 166 -7.11 3.06 10.47
CA ALA A 166 -6.07 3.96 10.95
C ALA A 166 -5.40 4.73 9.80
N ASN A 167 -5.11 4.07 8.68
CA ASN A 167 -4.60 4.74 7.47
C ASN A 167 -5.63 5.73 6.89
N LEU A 168 -6.91 5.33 6.80
CA LEU A 168 -8.00 6.21 6.37
C LEU A 168 -8.05 7.48 7.23
N ALA A 169 -8.02 7.32 8.55
CA ALA A 169 -8.01 8.44 9.48
C ALA A 169 -6.74 9.31 9.33
N ALA A 170 -5.57 8.68 9.17
CA ALA A 170 -4.30 9.39 8.97
C ALA A 170 -4.35 10.28 7.72
N HIS A 171 -4.83 9.75 6.59
CA HIS A 171 -5.02 10.52 5.36
C HIS A 171 -6.03 11.66 5.54
N ALA A 172 -7.16 11.42 6.22
CA ALA A 172 -8.19 12.44 6.44
C ALA A 172 -7.65 13.61 7.28
N VAL A 173 -6.99 13.30 8.39
CA VAL A 173 -6.39 14.29 9.30
C VAL A 173 -5.26 15.05 8.60
N CYS A 174 -4.38 14.35 7.89
CA CYS A 174 -3.25 15.01 7.23
C CYS A 174 -3.70 15.88 6.05
N LEU A 175 -4.72 15.47 5.29
CA LEU A 175 -5.32 16.28 4.24
C LEU A 175 -5.98 17.54 4.81
N ALA A 176 -6.75 17.41 5.91
CA ALA A 176 -7.35 18.55 6.58
C ALA A 176 -6.29 19.58 7.03
N ARG A 177 -5.16 19.10 7.58
CA ARG A 177 -4.02 19.95 7.96
C ARG A 177 -3.36 20.63 6.75
N LEU A 178 -3.18 19.91 5.65
CA LEU A 178 -2.60 20.47 4.41
C LEU A 178 -3.50 21.57 3.83
N ARG A 179 -4.82 21.34 3.76
CA ARG A 179 -5.80 22.33 3.30
C ARG A 179 -5.89 23.52 4.24
N ALA A 180 -5.91 23.29 5.56
CA ALA A 180 -5.93 24.35 6.54
C ALA A 180 -4.69 25.24 6.44
N ARG A 181 -3.50 24.67 6.21
CA ARG A 181 -2.28 25.47 5.96
C ARG A 181 -2.32 26.22 4.63
N ALA A 182 -2.83 25.59 3.57
CA ALA A 182 -3.00 26.26 2.30
C ALA A 182 -4.01 27.43 2.38
N GLY A 183 -5.00 27.35 3.27
CA GLY A 183 -5.98 28.42 3.53
C GLY A 183 -5.57 29.43 4.60
N ARG A 184 -4.79 29.03 5.62
CA ARG A 184 -4.27 29.89 6.70
C ARG A 184 -2.85 30.32 6.35
N GLY A 185 -2.73 31.43 5.63
CA GLY A 185 -1.43 32.01 5.30
C GLY A 185 -0.52 32.16 6.53
N VAL A 186 0.71 31.66 6.46
CA VAL A 186 1.71 31.70 7.55
C VAL A 186 2.15 33.14 7.87
N SER A 187 1.52 33.80 8.83
CA SER A 187 2.04 35.03 9.42
C SER A 187 3.17 34.67 10.38
N ARG A 188 4.43 34.73 9.94
CA ARG A 188 5.66 35.02 10.73
C ARG A 188 6.89 34.41 10.07
N VAL A 189 7.73 35.27 9.48
CA VAL A 189 9.18 35.07 9.51
C VAL A 189 9.66 35.86 10.73
N PRO A 190 10.49 35.31 11.64
CA PRO A 190 11.12 36.09 12.69
C PRO A 190 12.04 37.12 12.03
N SER A 191 11.74 38.40 12.16
CA SER A 191 12.65 39.47 11.75
C SER A 191 13.93 39.37 12.56
N LEU A 192 15.08 39.29 11.87
CA LEU A 192 16.40 39.55 12.47
C LEU A 192 16.37 40.92 13.16
N PRO A 193 17.04 41.09 14.31
CA PRO A 193 17.09 42.39 14.97
C PRO A 193 17.83 43.39 14.07
N PRO A 194 17.31 44.63 13.92
CA PRO A 194 18.01 45.64 13.16
C PRO A 194 19.31 46.00 13.88
N SER A 195 20.42 45.93 13.15
CA SER A 195 21.70 46.50 13.57
C SER A 195 21.50 47.99 13.84
N ALA A 196 21.83 48.40 15.06
CA ALA A 196 21.84 49.79 15.46
C ALA A 196 22.85 50.58 14.61
N GLY A 197 22.41 51.66 13.98
CA GLY A 197 23.31 52.66 13.41
C GLY A 197 22.80 53.25 12.10
N MET A 198 21.92 54.24 12.18
CA MET A 198 22.04 55.51 11.46
C MET A 198 20.85 56.39 11.81
N ALA A 199 21.13 57.46 12.55
CA ALA A 199 20.20 58.54 12.78
C ALA A 199 19.98 59.30 11.46
N ALA A 200 18.77 59.25 10.93
CA ALA A 200 18.33 60.13 9.85
C ALA A 200 17.39 61.18 10.43
N THR A 201 17.83 62.42 10.31
CA THR A 201 17.14 63.67 10.64
C THR A 201 15.79 63.79 9.93
N ARG A 202 14.74 64.15 10.68
CA ARG A 202 13.40 64.46 10.18
C ARG A 202 13.38 65.82 9.45
N SER A 203 12.85 65.85 8.23
CA SER A 203 12.25 67.04 7.63
C SER A 203 10.72 66.97 7.76
N PRO A 204 10.02 68.10 8.01
CA PRO A 204 8.57 68.15 8.06
C PRO A 204 8.01 68.52 6.69
N GLY A 205 7.16 67.67 6.12
CA GLY A 205 6.47 67.97 4.86
C GLY A 205 6.35 66.74 3.98
N GLY A 206 5.27 65.97 4.16
CA GLY A 206 4.99 64.81 3.33
C GLY A 206 3.65 64.21 3.73
N VAL A 207 2.67 64.40 2.87
CA VAL A 207 1.31 63.85 2.91
C VAL A 207 1.35 62.37 3.28
N GLY A 208 0.52 61.97 4.23
CA GLY A 208 0.41 60.59 4.71
C GLY A 208 0.06 59.63 3.57
N THR A 209 1.07 58.90 3.09
CA THR A 209 0.86 57.61 2.45
C THR A 209 0.82 56.58 3.56
N GLY A 210 -0.38 56.09 3.87
CA GLY A 210 -0.58 54.95 4.75
C GLY A 210 0.34 53.80 4.32
N GLY A 211 1.05 53.22 5.29
CA GLY A 211 2.06 52.21 5.07
C GLY A 211 1.59 51.08 4.16
N LEU A 212 2.26 50.94 3.02
CA LEU A 212 2.29 49.73 2.21
C LEU A 212 3.38 48.80 2.73
N ASP A 213 3.46 48.62 4.05
CA ASP A 213 4.34 47.63 4.66
C ASP A 213 3.60 46.29 4.75
N GLY A 214 3.95 45.37 3.84
CA GLY A 214 4.00 43.95 4.19
C GLY A 214 2.82 43.04 3.83
N ALA A 215 1.90 43.44 2.95
CA ALA A 215 0.96 42.50 2.34
C ALA A 215 1.64 41.69 1.22
N LEU A 216 2.58 40.80 1.59
CA LEU A 216 3.08 39.75 0.69
C LEU A 216 1.89 38.92 0.21
N CYS A 217 1.43 39.21 -1.01
CA CYS A 217 0.36 38.48 -1.68
C CYS A 217 0.77 37.00 -1.81
N ARG A 218 0.15 36.11 -1.02
CA ARG A 218 0.52 34.70 -0.96
C ARG A 218 -0.06 33.98 -2.16
N LEU A 219 0.82 33.41 -2.98
CA LEU A 219 0.38 32.64 -4.13
C LEU A 219 -0.15 31.26 -3.69
N PRO A 220 -1.32 30.83 -4.21
CA PRO A 220 -1.92 29.55 -3.85
C PRO A 220 -1.00 28.39 -4.23
N TYR A 221 -0.96 27.34 -3.41
CA TYR A 221 -0.16 26.15 -3.70
C TYR A 221 -0.72 25.43 -4.95
N PRO A 222 0.00 25.40 -6.08
CA PRO A 222 -0.57 24.97 -7.36
C PRO A 222 -0.93 23.48 -7.41
N PHE A 223 -0.39 22.67 -6.49
CA PHE A 223 -0.64 21.23 -6.45
C PHE A 223 -1.66 20.82 -5.38
N LEU A 224 -2.32 21.76 -4.70
CA LEU A 224 -3.32 21.41 -3.67
C LEU A 224 -4.46 20.54 -4.24
N GLY A 225 -4.88 20.80 -5.48
CA GLY A 225 -5.87 19.99 -6.19
C GLY A 225 -5.37 18.57 -6.47
N LEU A 226 -4.13 18.43 -6.96
CA LEU A 226 -3.49 17.13 -7.21
C LEU A 226 -3.44 16.29 -5.93
N TRP A 227 -2.94 16.86 -4.84
CA TRP A 227 -2.82 16.13 -3.57
C TRP A 227 -4.17 15.88 -2.90
N THR A 228 -5.15 16.76 -3.12
CA THR A 228 -6.54 16.51 -2.72
C THR A 228 -7.10 15.28 -3.44
N ALA A 229 -6.96 15.19 -4.76
CA ALA A 229 -7.44 14.04 -5.53
C ALA A 229 -6.71 12.75 -5.12
N TYR A 230 -5.38 12.82 -4.97
CA TYR A 230 -4.57 11.69 -4.49
C TYR A 230 -5.02 11.20 -3.11
N SER A 231 -5.28 12.13 -2.18
CA SER A 231 -5.75 11.79 -0.84
C SER A 231 -7.16 11.18 -0.87
N ALA A 232 -8.05 11.65 -1.74
CA ALA A 232 -9.38 11.09 -1.89
C ALA A 232 -9.34 9.63 -2.39
N LEU A 233 -8.43 9.32 -3.32
CA LEU A 233 -8.19 7.94 -3.76
C LEU A 233 -7.69 7.05 -2.62
N HIS A 234 -6.78 7.57 -1.78
CA HIS A 234 -6.33 6.86 -0.58
C HIS A 234 -7.47 6.59 0.41
N LEU A 235 -8.31 7.60 0.70
CA LEU A 235 -9.48 7.41 1.57
C LEU A 235 -10.42 6.32 1.04
N ASN A 236 -10.66 6.29 -0.28
CA ASN A 236 -11.44 5.26 -0.93
C ASN A 236 -10.76 3.88 -0.84
N ALA A 237 -9.46 3.79 -1.11
CA ALA A 237 -8.71 2.53 -1.04
C ALA A 237 -8.72 1.94 0.37
N TRP A 238 -8.41 2.74 1.39
CA TRP A 238 -8.41 2.26 2.77
C TRP A 238 -9.81 1.89 3.28
N LEU A 239 -10.86 2.53 2.77
CA LEU A 239 -12.25 2.13 3.06
C LEU A 239 -12.54 0.74 2.48
N TRP A 240 -12.26 0.53 1.19
CA TRP A 240 -12.51 -0.75 0.55
C TRP A 240 -11.63 -1.87 1.10
N SER A 241 -10.39 -1.55 1.48
CA SER A 241 -9.51 -2.47 2.20
C SER A 241 -10.09 -2.88 3.55
N ALA A 242 -10.57 -1.92 4.36
CA ALA A 242 -11.22 -2.24 5.63
C ALA A 242 -12.46 -3.14 5.43
N LEU A 243 -13.27 -2.87 4.39
CA LEU A 243 -14.45 -3.68 4.07
C LEU A 243 -14.08 -5.09 3.56
N PHE A 244 -13.01 -5.22 2.77
CA PHE A 244 -12.49 -6.51 2.29
C PHE A 244 -11.96 -7.38 3.44
N HIS A 245 -11.13 -6.81 4.32
CA HIS A 245 -10.61 -7.52 5.49
C HIS A 245 -11.68 -7.81 6.55
N CYS A 246 -12.75 -7.01 6.57
CA CYS A 246 -13.93 -7.30 7.38
C CYS A 246 -14.67 -8.51 6.82
N ARG A 247 -15.02 -8.46 5.53
CA ARG A 247 -15.73 -9.52 4.83
C ARG A 247 -15.27 -9.61 3.38
N ASP A 248 -14.60 -10.71 3.09
CA ASP A 248 -14.18 -11.02 1.74
C ASP A 248 -15.39 -11.47 0.90
N THR A 249 -15.69 -10.72 -0.14
CA THR A 249 -16.66 -11.07 -1.17
C THR A 249 -16.09 -10.67 -2.51
N ARG A 250 -16.61 -11.25 -3.60
CA ARG A 250 -16.24 -10.84 -4.96
C ARG A 250 -16.31 -9.32 -5.18
N THR A 251 -17.24 -8.63 -4.53
CA THR A 251 -17.38 -7.18 -4.66
C THR A 251 -16.31 -6.42 -3.87
N THR A 252 -16.11 -6.78 -2.60
CA THR A 252 -15.12 -6.12 -1.73
C THR A 252 -13.69 -6.40 -2.20
N GLU A 253 -13.40 -7.63 -2.64
CA GLU A 253 -12.13 -8.01 -3.29
C GLU A 253 -11.84 -7.12 -4.50
N ARG A 254 -12.78 -7.00 -5.43
CA ARG A 254 -12.58 -6.17 -6.62
C ARG A 254 -12.35 -4.71 -6.29
N LEU A 255 -13.15 -4.16 -5.38
CA LEU A 255 -13.08 -2.74 -5.04
C LEU A 255 -11.80 -2.41 -4.28
N ASP A 256 -11.30 -3.29 -3.42
CA ASP A 256 -10.02 -3.12 -2.74
C ASP A 256 -8.87 -3.05 -3.77
N TYR A 257 -8.77 -4.05 -4.63
CA TYR A 257 -7.69 -4.17 -5.62
C TYR A 257 -7.71 -3.06 -6.66
N CYS A 258 -8.89 -2.75 -7.20
CA CYS A 258 -9.05 -1.66 -8.16
C CYS A 258 -8.72 -0.31 -7.53
N SER A 259 -9.05 -0.12 -6.25
CA SER A 259 -8.71 1.12 -5.53
C SER A 259 -7.22 1.22 -5.22
N ALA A 260 -6.59 0.10 -4.83
CA ALA A 260 -5.15 0.03 -4.57
C ALA A 260 -4.33 0.37 -5.83
N VAL A 261 -4.64 -0.24 -6.98
CA VAL A 261 -3.92 0.08 -8.23
C VAL A 261 -4.20 1.50 -8.71
N ALA A 262 -5.40 2.05 -8.47
CA ALA A 262 -5.70 3.44 -8.77
C ALA A 262 -4.86 4.41 -7.92
N VAL A 263 -4.63 4.11 -6.64
CA VAL A 263 -3.72 4.86 -5.77
C VAL A 263 -2.28 4.80 -6.28
N VAL A 264 -1.79 3.61 -6.66
CA VAL A 264 -0.44 3.45 -7.20
C VAL A 264 -0.27 4.24 -8.51
N ALA A 265 -1.24 4.13 -9.42
CA ALA A 265 -1.25 4.87 -10.68
C ALA A 265 -1.30 6.40 -10.45
N ALA A 266 -2.11 6.87 -9.49
CA ALA A 266 -2.16 8.28 -9.15
C ALA A 266 -0.83 8.78 -8.53
N GLY A 267 -0.14 7.93 -7.78
CA GLY A 267 1.20 8.20 -7.26
C GLY A 267 2.23 8.36 -8.38
N LEU A 268 2.21 7.48 -9.37
CA LEU A 268 3.05 7.57 -10.56
C LEU A 268 2.73 8.81 -11.39
N ALA A 269 1.44 9.11 -11.60
CA ALA A 269 1.01 10.32 -12.28
C ALA A 269 1.49 11.59 -11.56
N ALA A 270 1.40 11.63 -10.23
CA ALA A 270 1.93 12.74 -9.44
C ALA A 270 3.47 12.85 -9.54
N ALA A 271 4.18 11.72 -9.50
CA ALA A 271 5.62 11.65 -9.68
C ALA A 271 6.07 12.11 -11.07
N MET A 272 5.25 11.95 -12.11
CA MET A 272 5.53 12.49 -13.44
C MET A 272 5.15 13.98 -13.55
N ALA A 273 4.00 14.37 -13.02
CA ALA A 273 3.46 15.73 -13.16
C ALA A 273 4.28 16.76 -12.36
N ARG A 274 4.63 16.44 -11.10
CA ARG A 274 5.25 17.40 -10.18
C ARG A 274 6.67 17.82 -10.61
N PRO A 275 7.57 16.91 -11.04
CA PRO A 275 8.90 17.25 -11.57
C PRO A 275 8.86 18.02 -12.88
N LEU A 276 7.92 17.69 -13.76
CA LEU A 276 7.74 18.34 -15.05
C LEU A 276 7.01 19.68 -14.92
N TRP A 277 6.54 20.05 -13.73
CA TRP A 277 5.89 21.33 -13.52
C TRP A 277 6.88 22.48 -13.75
N GLY A 278 6.67 23.20 -14.85
CA GLY A 278 7.46 24.34 -15.25
C GLY A 278 6.62 25.38 -15.98
N ARG A 279 7.15 26.60 -16.09
CA ARG A 279 6.46 27.71 -16.77
C ARG A 279 6.36 27.52 -18.29
N THR A 280 7.22 26.69 -18.89
CA THR A 280 7.25 26.51 -20.34
C THR A 280 6.10 25.62 -20.83
N ARG A 281 5.50 26.00 -21.98
CA ARG A 281 4.44 25.23 -22.64
C ARG A 281 4.87 23.78 -22.89
N ARG A 282 6.12 23.57 -23.35
CA ARG A 282 6.68 22.23 -23.62
C ARG A 282 6.64 21.32 -22.39
N ARG A 283 7.02 21.82 -21.21
CA ARG A 283 7.00 21.05 -19.96
C ARG A 283 5.59 20.73 -19.48
N ARG A 284 4.65 21.68 -19.62
CA ARG A 284 3.23 21.44 -19.30
C ARG A 284 2.61 20.36 -20.20
N VAL A 285 2.86 20.43 -21.51
CA VAL A 285 2.39 19.42 -22.47
C VAL A 285 2.98 18.05 -22.11
N ALA A 286 4.29 17.96 -21.86
CA ALA A 286 4.93 16.71 -21.44
C ALA A 286 4.31 16.12 -20.16
N ALA A 287 4.02 16.96 -19.15
CA ALA A 287 3.35 16.53 -17.92
C ALA A 287 1.94 15.97 -18.19
N VAL A 288 1.13 16.69 -18.99
CA VAL A 288 -0.22 16.25 -19.35
C VAL A 288 -0.19 14.94 -20.14
N THR A 289 0.71 14.83 -21.13
CA THR A 289 0.86 13.60 -21.92
C THR A 289 1.29 12.41 -21.05
N ALA A 290 2.24 12.62 -20.12
CA ALA A 290 2.68 11.57 -19.20
C ALA A 290 1.53 11.10 -18.28
N VAL A 291 0.78 12.03 -17.69
CA VAL A 291 -0.39 11.71 -16.86
C VAL A 291 -1.47 10.99 -17.67
N ALA A 292 -1.76 11.44 -18.90
CA ALA A 292 -2.72 10.79 -19.77
C ALA A 292 -2.31 9.34 -20.11
N GLY A 293 -1.02 9.11 -20.33
CA GLY A 293 -0.46 7.76 -20.53
C GLY A 293 -0.69 6.84 -19.33
N VAL A 294 -0.44 7.34 -18.10
CA VAL A 294 -0.69 6.58 -16.87
C VAL A 294 -2.18 6.26 -16.69
N VAL A 295 -3.06 7.24 -16.96
CA VAL A 295 -4.52 7.02 -16.89
C VAL A 295 -4.99 6.01 -17.93
N ALA A 296 -4.49 6.09 -19.16
CA ALA A 296 -4.80 5.11 -20.20
C ALA A 296 -4.34 3.70 -19.82
N GLY A 297 -3.13 3.58 -19.25
CA GLY A 297 -2.61 2.32 -18.72
C GLY A 297 -3.48 1.76 -17.59
N LEU A 298 -3.91 2.59 -16.64
CA LEU A 298 -4.83 2.19 -15.57
C LEU A 298 -6.16 1.69 -16.14
N ILE A 299 -6.75 2.39 -17.11
CA ILE A 299 -8.00 1.97 -17.76
C ILE A 299 -7.81 0.61 -18.45
N ALA A 300 -6.72 0.43 -19.19
CA ALA A 300 -6.43 -0.84 -19.84
C ALA A 300 -6.25 -1.99 -18.84
N HIS A 301 -5.52 -1.75 -17.75
CA HIS A 301 -5.31 -2.71 -16.67
C HIS A 301 -6.63 -3.10 -15.98
N LEU A 302 -7.44 -2.11 -15.59
CA LEU A 302 -8.73 -2.36 -14.96
C LEU A 302 -9.70 -3.09 -15.89
N ARG A 303 -9.71 -2.76 -17.19
CA ARG A 303 -10.49 -3.51 -18.19
C ARG A 303 -10.06 -4.98 -18.21
N TYR A 304 -8.76 -5.25 -18.31
CA TYR A 304 -8.25 -6.63 -18.28
C TYR A 304 -8.66 -7.37 -17.00
N MET A 305 -8.41 -6.77 -15.84
CA MET A 305 -8.71 -7.38 -14.53
C MET A 305 -10.20 -7.68 -14.34
N LEU A 306 -11.08 -6.79 -14.82
CA LEU A 306 -12.52 -6.90 -14.58
C LEU A 306 -13.26 -7.72 -15.64
N THR A 307 -12.77 -7.78 -16.88
CA THR A 307 -13.48 -8.44 -17.99
C THR A 307 -12.81 -9.71 -18.51
N VAL A 308 -11.50 -9.91 -18.28
CA VAL A 308 -10.75 -11.06 -18.81
C VAL A 308 -10.40 -12.04 -17.70
N LYS A 309 -9.49 -11.65 -16.81
CA LYS A 309 -9.05 -12.49 -15.69
C LYS A 309 -8.70 -11.59 -14.51
N PHE A 310 -9.36 -11.81 -13.38
CA PHE A 310 -9.02 -11.13 -12.15
C PHE A 310 -7.82 -11.84 -11.53
N ASP A 311 -6.61 -11.37 -11.89
CA ASP A 311 -5.35 -12.02 -11.57
C ASP A 311 -4.58 -11.21 -10.52
N TYR A 312 -4.56 -11.75 -9.29
CA TYR A 312 -3.82 -11.20 -8.16
C TYR A 312 -2.34 -10.96 -8.47
N GLY A 313 -1.67 -11.99 -9.01
CA GLY A 313 -0.22 -11.96 -9.25
C GLY A 313 0.15 -10.93 -10.30
N TRP A 314 -0.64 -10.83 -11.38
CA TRP A 314 -0.49 -9.78 -12.37
C TRP A 314 -0.69 -8.38 -11.77
N ASN A 315 -1.73 -8.19 -10.95
CA ASN A 315 -1.98 -6.91 -10.29
C ASN A 315 -0.80 -6.49 -9.40
N MET A 316 -0.25 -7.43 -8.63
CA MET A 316 0.93 -7.18 -7.80
C MET A 316 2.15 -6.79 -8.64
N GLN A 317 2.41 -7.48 -9.75
CA GLN A 317 3.52 -7.12 -10.65
C GLN A 317 3.39 -5.69 -11.19
N VAL A 318 2.19 -5.31 -11.65
CA VAL A 318 1.92 -3.94 -12.13
C VAL A 318 2.11 -2.91 -11.02
N CYS A 319 1.58 -3.16 -9.82
CA CYS A 319 1.72 -2.27 -8.67
C CYS A 319 3.18 -2.10 -8.23
N VAL A 320 3.95 -3.20 -8.15
CA VAL A 320 5.38 -3.16 -7.79
C VAL A 320 6.18 -2.39 -8.84
N ALA A 321 5.97 -2.68 -10.13
CA ALA A 321 6.68 -1.98 -11.21
C ALA A 321 6.40 -0.46 -11.20
N ALA A 322 5.13 -0.07 -11.06
CA ALA A 322 4.75 1.34 -10.97
C ALA A 322 5.28 2.03 -9.70
N SER A 323 5.34 1.32 -8.57
CA SER A 323 5.87 1.83 -7.31
C SER A 323 7.39 2.05 -7.37
N VAL A 324 8.14 1.11 -7.96
CA VAL A 324 9.58 1.26 -8.20
C VAL A 324 9.85 2.44 -9.14
N ALA A 325 9.09 2.57 -10.23
CA ALA A 325 9.20 3.71 -11.14
C ALA A 325 8.93 5.05 -10.41
N THR A 326 7.87 5.10 -9.60
CA THR A 326 7.52 6.24 -8.75
C THR A 326 8.69 6.63 -7.83
N ALA A 327 9.31 5.65 -7.18
CA ALA A 327 10.43 5.86 -6.26
C ALA A 327 11.66 6.43 -6.97
N LEU A 328 12.03 5.86 -8.12
CA LEU A 328 13.17 6.33 -8.91
C LEU A 328 12.97 7.76 -9.37
N ILE A 329 11.78 8.11 -9.87
CA ILE A 329 11.47 9.48 -10.32
C ILE A 329 11.59 10.47 -9.15
N TRP A 330 10.98 10.16 -8.00
CA TRP A 330 11.06 11.02 -6.82
C TRP A 330 12.49 11.19 -6.33
N LEU A 331 13.24 10.09 -6.21
CA LEU A 331 14.61 10.11 -5.71
C LEU A 331 15.52 10.93 -6.61
N VAL A 332 15.48 10.70 -7.93
CA VAL A 332 16.26 11.48 -8.89
C VAL A 332 15.89 12.95 -8.81
N TRP A 333 14.59 13.26 -8.79
CA TRP A 333 14.14 14.65 -8.81
C TRP A 333 14.52 15.43 -7.55
N VAL A 334 14.22 14.91 -6.34
CA VAL A 334 14.48 15.66 -5.09
C VAL A 334 15.97 15.95 -4.88
N TRP A 335 16.84 15.05 -5.35
CA TRP A 335 18.28 15.25 -5.28
C TRP A 335 18.79 16.19 -6.37
N ALA A 336 18.31 16.06 -7.61
CA ALA A 336 18.68 16.93 -8.72
C ALA A 336 18.33 18.40 -8.46
N VAL A 337 17.15 18.68 -7.89
CA VAL A 337 16.71 20.05 -7.56
C VAL A 337 17.18 20.53 -6.18
N ARG A 338 17.94 19.70 -5.45
CA ARG A 338 18.38 19.95 -4.07
C ARG A 338 17.22 20.38 -3.15
N HIS A 339 16.09 19.68 -3.24
CA HIS A 339 14.88 20.01 -2.49
C HIS A 339 15.19 20.07 -0.97
N PRO A 340 14.72 21.09 -0.23
CA PRO A 340 15.05 21.24 1.20
C PRO A 340 14.61 20.04 2.05
N ALA A 341 13.51 19.40 1.69
CA ALA A 341 13.00 18.20 2.36
C ALA A 341 13.40 16.87 1.69
N ARG A 342 14.52 16.82 0.93
CA ARG A 342 14.96 15.59 0.24
C ARG A 342 15.15 14.39 1.19
N SER A 343 15.65 14.62 2.41
CA SER A 343 15.83 13.56 3.42
C SER A 343 14.50 12.94 3.85
N ARG A 344 13.42 13.74 4.00
CA ARG A 344 12.08 13.24 4.34
C ARG A 344 11.52 12.37 3.22
N MET A 345 11.67 12.80 1.96
CA MET A 345 11.25 12.00 0.80
C MET A 345 12.07 10.71 0.69
N THR A 346 13.39 10.77 0.82
CA THR A 346 14.24 9.58 0.78
C THR A 346 13.89 8.60 1.91
N ALA A 347 13.68 9.09 3.13
CA ALA A 347 13.23 8.25 4.25
C ALA A 347 11.86 7.62 3.96
N PHE A 348 10.90 8.40 3.45
CA PHE A 348 9.59 7.88 3.06
C PHE A 348 9.71 6.77 2.02
N LEU A 349 10.48 6.98 0.95
CA LEU A 349 10.67 5.99 -0.11
C LEU A 349 11.30 4.71 0.44
N LEU A 350 12.39 4.81 1.20
CA LEU A 350 13.07 3.64 1.77
C LEU A 350 12.15 2.85 2.69
N LEU A 351 11.45 3.53 3.61
CA LEU A 351 10.56 2.87 4.56
C LEU A 351 9.30 2.31 3.88
N ALA A 352 8.74 2.99 2.89
CA ALA A 352 7.60 2.48 2.12
C ALA A 352 7.95 1.20 1.34
N HIS A 353 9.16 1.13 0.76
CA HIS A 353 9.61 -0.08 0.07
C HIS A 353 9.99 -1.18 1.05
N ALA A 354 10.59 -0.86 2.19
CA ALA A 354 10.82 -1.81 3.27
C ALA A 354 9.50 -2.39 3.81
N ALA A 355 8.47 -1.55 3.98
CA ALA A 355 7.14 -2.02 4.33
C ALA A 355 6.58 -2.95 3.26
N MET A 356 6.69 -2.61 1.97
CA MET A 356 6.23 -3.45 0.86
C MET A 356 6.89 -4.85 0.84
N LEU A 357 8.09 -5.02 1.40
CA LEU A 357 8.68 -6.35 1.54
C LEU A 357 7.84 -7.28 2.43
N LEU A 358 7.10 -6.74 3.42
CA LEU A 358 6.19 -7.54 4.23
C LEU A 358 5.10 -8.18 3.36
N GLU A 359 4.56 -7.43 2.40
CA GLU A 359 3.59 -7.94 1.43
C GLU A 359 4.16 -9.07 0.55
N VAL A 360 5.41 -8.91 0.10
CA VAL A 360 6.08 -9.89 -0.76
C VAL A 360 6.51 -11.14 0.00
N LEU A 361 6.88 -11.00 1.28
CA LEU A 361 7.31 -12.12 2.13
C LEU A 361 6.15 -13.00 2.58
N ASP A 362 4.94 -12.43 2.72
CA ASP A 362 3.68 -13.19 2.85
C ASP A 362 3.71 -14.27 3.95
N PHE A 363 4.32 -13.97 5.10
CA PHE A 363 4.41 -14.89 6.23
C PHE A 363 3.08 -15.07 6.98
N PRO A 364 2.81 -16.26 7.55
CA PRO A 364 1.56 -16.56 8.26
C PRO A 364 1.44 -15.81 9.60
N PRO A 365 0.21 -15.61 10.12
CA PRO A 365 0.02 -14.98 11.40
C PRO A 365 0.56 -15.88 12.53
N PRO A 366 1.48 -15.40 13.38
CA PRO A 366 2.09 -16.22 14.41
C PRO A 366 1.05 -16.60 15.46
N THR A 367 1.21 -17.79 16.03
CA THR A 367 0.35 -18.28 17.12
C THR A 367 0.41 -17.36 18.35
N ALA A 368 1.54 -16.68 18.58
CA ALA A 368 1.72 -15.70 19.65
C ALA A 368 0.80 -14.46 19.52
N SER A 369 0.40 -14.07 18.30
CA SER A 369 -0.56 -12.98 18.08
C SER A 369 -2.03 -13.45 18.16
N GLY A 370 -2.26 -14.73 18.48
CA GLY A 370 -3.58 -15.33 18.43
C GLY A 370 -4.09 -15.60 17.02
N ARG A 371 -3.19 -15.72 16.02
CA ARG A 371 -3.53 -15.80 14.58
C ARG A 371 -4.29 -14.55 14.08
N LEU A 372 -3.83 -13.37 14.48
CA LEU A 372 -4.46 -12.09 14.10
C LEU A 372 -3.56 -11.16 13.25
N LEU A 373 -2.24 -11.30 13.34
CA LEU A 373 -1.27 -10.41 12.68
C LEU A 373 -0.40 -11.19 11.70
N ASP A 374 -0.69 -11.16 10.41
CA ASP A 374 0.18 -11.71 9.36
C ASP A 374 1.07 -10.62 8.73
N ALA A 375 1.79 -10.98 7.67
CA ALA A 375 2.64 -10.04 6.94
C ALA A 375 1.85 -8.90 6.31
N HIS A 376 0.67 -9.19 5.76
CA HIS A 376 -0.21 -8.21 5.15
C HIS A 376 -0.70 -7.19 6.19
N ALA A 377 -1.24 -7.65 7.33
CA ALA A 377 -1.64 -6.78 8.43
C ALA A 377 -0.47 -5.95 8.98
N ALA A 378 0.73 -6.51 9.05
CA ALA A 378 1.94 -5.78 9.45
C ALA A 378 2.29 -4.68 8.44
N TRP A 379 2.14 -4.93 7.14
CA TRP A 379 2.27 -3.91 6.10
C TRP A 379 1.29 -2.75 6.31
N HIS A 380 0.00 -3.03 6.55
CA HIS A 380 -1.00 -1.99 6.85
C HIS A 380 -0.60 -1.12 8.05
N TRP A 381 -0.13 -1.73 9.12
CA TRP A 381 0.32 -0.98 10.30
C TRP A 381 1.55 -0.12 10.01
N ALA A 382 2.49 -0.63 9.22
CA ALA A 382 3.70 0.09 8.83
C ALA A 382 3.38 1.34 7.99
N THR A 383 2.31 1.35 7.20
CA THR A 383 1.94 2.50 6.35
C THR A 383 1.28 3.66 7.08
N VAL A 384 0.71 3.44 8.29
CA VAL A 384 0.09 4.50 9.10
C VAL A 384 1.07 5.64 9.43
N PRO A 385 2.25 5.41 10.05
CA PRO A 385 3.21 6.48 10.30
C PRO A 385 3.84 7.02 9.01
N LEU A 386 3.93 6.22 7.95
CA LEU A 386 4.45 6.67 6.65
C LEU A 386 3.55 7.70 5.98
N THR A 387 2.23 7.59 6.20
CA THR A 387 1.28 8.62 5.79
C THR A 387 1.67 9.97 6.39
N ALA A 388 1.89 10.05 7.70
CA ALA A 388 2.30 11.30 8.35
C ALA A 388 3.63 11.84 7.79
N LEU A 389 4.61 10.96 7.52
CA LEU A 389 5.89 11.33 6.93
C LEU A 389 5.71 11.91 5.52
N PHE A 390 4.90 11.30 4.67
CA PHE A 390 4.62 11.79 3.32
C PHE A 390 3.97 13.18 3.33
N TYR A 391 2.95 13.41 4.18
CA TYR A 391 2.33 14.73 4.28
C TYR A 391 3.26 15.79 4.89
N SER A 392 4.21 15.39 5.75
CA SER A 392 5.25 16.32 6.23
C SER A 392 6.17 16.79 5.10
N TRP A 393 6.38 15.95 4.08
CA TRP A 393 7.08 16.32 2.86
C TRP A 393 6.21 17.22 1.97
N LEU A 394 4.91 16.90 1.80
CA LEU A 394 3.97 17.75 1.04
C LEU A 394 3.89 19.18 1.59
N GLN A 395 3.91 19.33 2.91
CA GLN A 395 3.94 20.65 3.56
C GLN A 395 5.21 21.41 3.19
N ALA A 396 6.37 20.76 3.25
CA ALA A 396 7.63 21.38 2.86
C ALA A 396 7.71 21.69 1.35
N ASP A 397 7.11 20.86 0.49
CA ASP A 397 7.00 21.14 -0.95
C ASP A 397 6.12 22.37 -1.23
N ALA A 398 5.04 22.54 -0.47
CA ALA A 398 4.20 23.72 -0.54
C ALA A 398 4.96 25.00 -0.16
N ASP A 399 5.66 24.97 0.98
CA ASP A 399 6.47 26.09 1.45
C ASP A 399 7.57 26.46 0.43
N TRP A 400 8.26 25.45 -0.12
CA TRP A 400 9.30 25.64 -1.13
C TRP A 400 8.75 26.27 -2.42
N CYS A 401 7.60 25.79 -2.92
CA CYS A 401 6.97 26.35 -4.11
C CYS A 401 6.56 27.82 -3.91
N GLN A 402 5.92 28.11 -2.78
CA GLN A 402 5.42 29.46 -2.49
C GLN A 402 6.57 30.46 -2.31
N ALA A 403 7.67 30.05 -1.67
CA ALA A 403 8.87 30.87 -1.57
C ALA A 403 9.48 31.20 -2.94
N GLY A 404 9.62 30.21 -3.83
CA GLY A 404 10.14 30.43 -5.19
C GLY A 404 9.23 31.32 -6.06
N LEU A 405 7.91 31.24 -5.83
CA LEU A 405 6.96 32.13 -6.51
C LEU A 405 7.06 33.59 -6.00
N ALA A 406 7.24 33.81 -4.70
CA ALA A 406 7.41 35.13 -4.12
C ALA A 406 8.69 35.83 -4.62
N GLN A 407 9.81 35.11 -4.67
CA GLN A 407 11.09 35.62 -5.17
C GLN A 407 11.01 35.97 -6.67
N GLY A 408 10.32 35.15 -7.47
CA GLY A 408 10.12 35.43 -8.89
C GLY A 408 9.14 36.58 -9.19
N GLY A 409 8.33 36.99 -8.21
CA GLY A 409 7.44 38.15 -8.32
C GLY A 409 8.08 39.46 -7.86
N GLN A 410 9.07 39.41 -6.96
CA GLN A 410 9.79 40.60 -6.48
C GLN A 410 10.88 41.09 -7.46
N GLY A 411 11.38 40.23 -8.35
CA GLY A 411 12.35 40.62 -9.40
C GLY A 411 11.74 41.27 -10.64
N GLY A 412 10.47 41.69 -10.61
CA GLY A 412 9.75 42.27 -11.75
C GLY A 412 9.39 43.76 -11.61
N ALA A 413 9.81 44.42 -10.54
CA ALA A 413 9.44 45.81 -10.25
C ALA A 413 10.61 46.79 -10.16
N ASP A 414 11.86 46.35 -10.39
CA ASP A 414 12.98 47.28 -10.49
C ASP A 414 14.08 46.70 -11.41
N GLY A 415 14.48 47.48 -12.41
CA GLY A 415 15.58 47.13 -13.33
C GLY A 415 15.15 46.83 -14.76
N GLY A 416 15.12 47.88 -15.59
CA GLY A 416 15.18 47.74 -17.03
C GLY A 416 16.46 47.02 -17.50
N GLU A 417 16.37 46.45 -18.70
CA GLU A 417 17.46 46.11 -19.61
C GLU A 417 18.89 46.11 -19.02
N ALA A 418 19.33 44.96 -18.49
CA ALA A 418 20.74 44.57 -18.53
C ALA A 418 20.90 43.06 -18.25
N GLY A 419 21.56 42.35 -19.17
CA GLY A 419 22.42 41.23 -18.77
C GLY A 419 21.85 39.81 -18.87
N ALA A 420 21.46 39.39 -20.08
CA ALA A 420 21.60 37.98 -20.44
C ALA A 420 23.09 37.59 -20.40
N ARG A 421 23.57 36.98 -19.31
CA ARG A 421 24.85 36.24 -19.27
C ARG A 421 24.93 35.28 -18.07
N GLY A 422 24.87 33.98 -18.39
CA GLY A 422 25.68 32.91 -17.82
C GLY A 422 25.69 32.67 -16.30
N GLY A 423 25.02 31.61 -15.86
CA GLY A 423 25.22 31.05 -14.52
C GLY A 423 24.59 29.67 -14.34
N ASP A 424 25.43 28.63 -14.42
CA ASP A 424 25.25 27.31 -13.81
C ASP A 424 24.34 26.23 -14.45
N ALA A 425 24.20 26.24 -15.78
CA ALA A 425 23.88 25.02 -16.55
C ALA A 425 25.15 24.24 -16.98
N GLY A 426 26.35 24.72 -16.61
CA GLY A 426 27.63 24.22 -17.10
C GLY A 426 28.29 23.13 -16.26
N ALA A 427 27.87 22.90 -15.01
CA ALA A 427 28.57 21.95 -14.13
C ALA A 427 28.32 20.48 -14.51
N VAL A 428 27.09 20.12 -14.93
CA VAL A 428 26.72 18.74 -15.27
C VAL A 428 27.19 18.35 -16.69
N GLY A 429 27.18 19.30 -17.63
CA GLY A 429 27.71 19.08 -18.98
C GLY A 429 29.22 18.87 -19.02
N ARG A 430 29.98 19.55 -18.14
CA ARG A 430 31.44 19.43 -18.07
C ARG A 430 31.92 18.10 -17.45
N MET A 431 31.13 17.47 -16.58
CA MET A 431 31.46 16.13 -16.05
C MET A 431 31.29 15.01 -17.08
N LEU A 432 30.35 15.15 -18.03
CA LEU A 432 30.12 14.14 -19.08
C LEU A 432 31.15 14.21 -20.23
N GLU A 433 31.68 15.40 -20.53
CA GLU A 433 32.77 15.53 -21.53
C GLU A 433 34.15 15.18 -20.96
N ALA A 434 34.39 15.40 -19.66
CA ALA A 434 35.63 14.94 -19.01
C ALA A 434 35.77 13.41 -18.94
N ALA A 435 34.66 12.65 -19.07
CA ALA A 435 34.68 11.19 -19.11
C ALA A 435 34.99 10.60 -20.50
N LYS A 436 34.88 11.40 -21.59
CA LYS A 436 35.19 10.95 -22.95
C LYS A 436 36.66 11.09 -23.32
N HIS A 437 37.42 11.94 -22.63
CA HIS A 437 38.85 12.16 -22.89
C HIS A 437 39.81 11.33 -22.03
N LYS A 438 39.30 10.36 -21.25
CA LYS A 438 40.13 9.39 -20.50
C LYS A 438 40.06 7.94 -21.02
N ALA A 439 39.55 7.77 -22.24
CA ALA A 439 39.60 6.51 -22.98
C ALA A 439 40.24 6.73 -24.36
N VAL A 440 41.53 7.07 -24.34
CA VAL A 440 42.50 6.81 -25.42
C VAL A 440 43.74 6.26 -24.75
#